data_AF-A0A3L6NLR7-F1
#
_entry.id   AF-A0A3L6NLR7-F1
#
_cell.length_a   1.000
_cell.length_b   1.000
_cell.length_c   1.000
_cell.angle_alpha   90.00
_cell.angle_beta   90.00
_cell.angle_gamma   90.00
#
_symmetry.space_group_name_H-M   'P 1'
#
loop_
_entity.id
_entity.type
_entity.pdbx_description
1 polymer ?
#
loop_
_entity_poly.entity_id
_entity_poly.type
_entity_poly.pdbx_seq_one_letter_code
_entity_poly.pdbx_strand_id
1 'polypeptide(L)'
;MVDLYPHLGADKPNTGTLRIEYNPIRDRNFGCGMVYWAPRKEGYSITLYFREAFLMDGSSVNRSILTSVGTSGVVHHQICGPVVAMQETPLELHRDITLSDMRHIIDYLISYGTTETREWANHSKTNLGTSILGVKICCYGEIKLHNSETYIAVEVPKGHPTRLMYRQGKVSPISKILGMPLILRKFDDIDVWIDPLGWDKNTMTADSNQDATFLMLETDPEKPDGGWAPPYWNAQLGNVLAVRADDQNLDVEDLRMMCSFARRKLGPMFEDALGGGHKLRTKQEVLDFITWDNMVEFSNRQAPGPAGS
;
A
#
# COMPACT_ATOMS: atom_id res chain seq x y z
N MET A 1 26.95 -17.77 -22.20
CA MET A 1 26.00 -17.07 -21.31
C MET A 1 26.03 -17.81 -19.99
N VAL A 2 26.61 -17.20 -18.96
CA VAL A 2 26.75 -17.80 -17.61
C VAL A 2 25.37 -17.86 -16.98
N ASP A 3 24.99 -19.02 -16.45
CA ASP A 3 23.76 -19.18 -15.68
C ASP A 3 23.94 -18.53 -14.31
N LEU A 4 23.08 -17.56 -13.98
CA LEU A 4 23.13 -16.82 -12.72
C LEU A 4 22.52 -17.61 -11.56
N TYR A 5 21.70 -18.63 -11.83
CA TYR A 5 20.97 -19.38 -10.80
C TYR A 5 20.98 -20.90 -11.05
N PRO A 6 22.17 -21.53 -11.17
CA PRO A 6 22.27 -22.96 -11.50
C PRO A 6 21.60 -23.87 -10.44
N HIS A 7 21.44 -23.37 -9.22
CA HIS A 7 20.78 -24.05 -8.11
C HIS A 7 19.26 -24.14 -8.26
N LEU A 8 18.65 -23.36 -9.17
CA LEU A 8 17.23 -23.45 -9.46
C LEU A 8 16.93 -24.44 -10.59
N GLY A 9 17.94 -25.06 -11.22
CA GLY A 9 17.81 -26.09 -12.25
C GLY A 9 18.39 -25.68 -13.61
N ALA A 10 18.68 -26.67 -14.46
CA ALA A 10 19.45 -26.49 -15.70
C ALA A 10 18.68 -25.84 -16.88
N ASP A 11 17.38 -25.62 -16.70
CA ASP A 11 16.42 -25.13 -17.70
C ASP A 11 16.28 -23.60 -17.74
N LYS A 12 17.09 -22.86 -16.96
CA LYS A 12 17.07 -21.39 -16.88
C LYS A 12 15.65 -20.85 -16.61
N PRO A 13 15.04 -21.20 -15.47
CA PRO A 13 13.67 -20.81 -15.16
C PRO A 13 13.53 -19.28 -15.01
N ASN A 14 12.32 -18.76 -15.13
CA ASN A 14 12.01 -17.42 -14.66
C ASN A 14 12.12 -17.40 -13.13
N THR A 15 12.95 -16.51 -12.61
CA THR A 15 13.34 -16.48 -11.20
C THR A 15 12.67 -15.32 -10.48
N GLY A 16 12.08 -15.63 -9.32
CA GLY A 16 11.59 -14.66 -8.35
C GLY A 16 12.61 -14.50 -7.21
N THR A 17 12.61 -13.32 -6.58
CA THR A 17 13.49 -13.02 -5.45
C THR A 17 12.70 -12.36 -4.32
N LEU A 18 12.75 -12.91 -3.10
CA LEU A 18 12.26 -12.25 -1.89
C LEU A 18 13.44 -11.94 -0.98
N ARG A 19 13.65 -10.65 -0.71
CA ARG A 19 14.68 -10.20 0.23
C ARG A 19 14.07 -9.88 1.59
N ILE A 20 14.64 -10.47 2.64
CA ILE A 20 14.22 -10.33 4.03
C ILE A 20 15.32 -9.62 4.80
N GLU A 21 15.12 -8.34 5.07
CA GLU A 21 15.98 -7.55 5.97
C GLU A 21 15.33 -7.34 7.35
N TYR A 22 14.04 -7.68 7.46
CA TYR A 22 13.27 -7.52 8.69
C TYR A 22 12.26 -8.66 8.84
N ASN A 23 12.20 -9.22 10.05
CA ASN A 23 11.19 -10.19 10.44
C ASN A 23 10.09 -9.48 11.26
N PRO A 24 8.85 -9.37 10.73
CA PRO A 24 7.77 -8.66 11.39
C PRO A 24 7.17 -9.38 12.60
N ILE A 25 7.22 -10.71 12.65
CA ILE A 25 6.69 -11.49 13.78
C ILE A 25 7.58 -11.37 15.00
N ARG A 26 8.90 -11.26 14.80
CA ARG A 26 9.90 -11.21 15.87
C ARG A 26 10.45 -9.82 16.16
N ASP A 27 9.98 -8.81 15.43
CA ASP A 27 10.54 -7.45 15.45
C ASP A 27 12.08 -7.43 15.38
N ARG A 28 12.62 -8.18 14.42
CA ARG A 28 14.08 -8.31 14.27
C ARG A 28 14.53 -7.72 12.95
N ASN A 29 15.38 -6.71 13.03
CA ASN A 29 16.09 -6.16 11.89
C ASN A 29 17.43 -6.90 11.70
N PHE A 30 17.72 -7.37 10.49
CA PHE A 30 18.97 -8.05 10.14
C PHE A 30 20.01 -7.09 9.56
N GLY A 31 19.58 -5.93 9.06
CA GLY A 31 20.44 -4.91 8.49
C GLY A 31 19.74 -3.95 7.54
N CYS A 32 20.50 -2.99 7.03
CA CYS A 32 20.15 -2.08 5.93
C CYS A 32 21.19 -2.15 4.79
N GLY A 33 22.00 -3.21 4.78
CA GLY A 33 23.12 -3.39 3.86
C GLY A 33 22.73 -3.33 2.37
N MET A 34 21.52 -3.76 2.02
CA MET A 34 21.10 -3.87 0.63
C MET A 34 20.14 -2.76 0.19
N VAL A 35 19.65 -1.90 1.10
CA VAL A 35 18.75 -0.78 0.75
C VAL A 35 19.51 0.39 0.13
N TYR A 36 19.13 0.83 -1.08
CA TYR A 36 19.91 1.80 -1.85
C TYR A 36 20.13 3.16 -1.13
N TRP A 37 19.21 3.56 -0.26
CA TRP A 37 19.22 4.86 0.42
C TRP A 37 19.91 4.85 1.79
N ALA A 38 20.32 3.69 2.32
CA ALA A 38 20.93 3.65 3.64
C ALA A 38 22.30 4.35 3.62
N PRO A 39 22.54 5.32 4.53
CA PRO A 39 23.79 6.08 4.58
C PRO A 39 24.99 5.20 4.98
N ARG A 40 24.74 4.07 5.64
CA ARG A 40 25.73 3.03 5.94
C ARG A 40 25.14 1.67 5.63
N LYS A 41 25.92 0.82 4.97
CA LYS A 41 25.52 -0.54 4.62
C LYS A 41 25.94 -1.48 5.74
N GLU A 42 25.02 -1.77 6.65
CA GLU A 42 25.29 -2.58 7.85
C GLU A 42 24.35 -3.80 7.92
N GLY A 43 24.85 -4.89 8.48
CA GLY A 43 24.09 -6.14 8.64
C GLY A 43 24.01 -7.02 7.39
N TYR A 44 23.00 -7.89 7.35
CA TYR A 44 22.78 -8.86 6.27
C TYR A 44 21.29 -8.95 5.93
N SER A 45 20.98 -9.53 4.77
CA SER A 45 19.63 -9.91 4.37
C SER A 45 19.56 -11.42 4.13
N ILE A 46 18.40 -12.02 4.35
CA ILE A 46 18.12 -13.38 3.89
C ILE A 46 17.38 -13.27 2.57
N THR A 47 17.94 -13.79 1.49
CA THR A 47 17.34 -13.73 0.16
C THR A 47 16.85 -15.13 -0.24
N LEU A 48 15.57 -15.20 -0.62
CA LEU A 48 14.94 -16.40 -1.17
C LEU A 48 14.92 -16.28 -2.70
N TYR A 49 15.55 -17.24 -3.35
CA TYR A 49 15.50 -17.46 -4.78
C TYR A 49 14.55 -18.61 -5.07
N PHE A 50 13.61 -18.40 -5.98
CA PHE A 50 12.61 -19.42 -6.32
C PHE A 50 12.18 -19.30 -7.79
N ARG A 51 11.54 -20.35 -8.30
CA ARG A 51 10.94 -20.33 -9.64
C ARG A 51 9.59 -19.63 -9.59
N GLU A 52 9.45 -18.54 -10.34
CA GLU A 52 8.23 -17.69 -10.31
C GLU A 52 7.19 -18.14 -11.34
N ALA A 53 7.60 -18.71 -12.48
CA ALA A 53 6.71 -19.07 -13.58
C ALA A 53 6.08 -20.47 -13.46
N PHE A 54 5.58 -20.81 -12.27
CA PHE A 54 5.08 -22.16 -11.96
C PHE A 54 3.94 -22.65 -12.88
N LEU A 55 3.13 -21.73 -13.41
CA LEU A 55 2.08 -22.04 -14.40
C LEU A 55 2.63 -22.40 -15.79
N MET A 56 3.84 -21.94 -16.11
CA MET A 56 4.48 -22.14 -17.42
C MET A 56 5.52 -23.26 -17.40
N ASP A 57 6.26 -23.41 -16.30
CA ASP A 57 7.35 -24.38 -16.17
C ASP A 57 6.95 -25.66 -15.43
N GLY A 58 5.70 -25.75 -14.95
CA GLY A 58 5.16 -26.91 -14.25
C GLY A 58 5.68 -27.09 -12.81
N SER A 59 6.30 -26.05 -12.23
CA SER A 59 6.76 -26.09 -10.84
C SER A 59 5.60 -26.35 -9.88
N SER A 60 5.76 -27.36 -9.02
CA SER A 60 4.76 -27.70 -8.01
C SER A 60 4.94 -26.88 -6.74
N VAL A 61 3.88 -26.81 -5.92
CA VAL A 61 3.93 -26.16 -4.60
C VAL A 61 4.98 -26.81 -3.71
N ASN A 62 5.79 -25.99 -3.05
CA ASN A 62 6.82 -26.47 -2.15
C ASN A 62 6.18 -26.99 -0.84
N ARG A 63 5.91 -28.30 -0.80
CA ARG A 63 5.28 -28.97 0.35
C ARG A 63 6.13 -28.86 1.62
N SER A 64 7.45 -28.82 1.52
CA SER A 64 8.34 -28.68 2.69
C SER A 64 8.14 -27.34 3.37
N ILE A 65 7.99 -26.25 2.61
CA ILE A 65 7.67 -24.93 3.14
C ILE A 65 6.27 -24.94 3.77
N LEU A 66 5.26 -25.48 3.08
CA LEU A 66 3.91 -25.56 3.63
C LEU A 66 3.86 -26.34 4.94
N THR A 67 4.53 -27.49 5.03
CA THR A 67 4.61 -28.28 6.27
C THR A 67 5.36 -27.52 7.37
N SER A 68 6.44 -26.82 7.03
CA SER A 68 7.22 -26.04 7.99
C SER A 68 6.42 -24.86 8.55
N VAL A 69 5.62 -24.19 7.70
CA VAL A 69 4.76 -23.08 8.10
C VAL A 69 3.48 -23.55 8.79
N GLY A 70 2.89 -24.68 8.37
CA GLY A 70 1.59 -25.15 8.86
C GLY A 70 1.53 -25.42 10.37
N THR A 71 2.67 -25.58 11.04
CA THR A 71 2.75 -25.64 12.51
C THR A 71 2.69 -24.28 13.20
N SER A 72 2.88 -23.20 12.45
CA SER A 72 3.10 -21.84 12.91
C SER A 72 2.08 -20.81 12.35
N GLY A 73 1.39 -21.12 11.25
CA GLY A 73 0.40 -20.22 10.62
C GLY A 73 -0.04 -20.66 9.23
N VAL A 74 -0.73 -19.76 8.52
CA VAL A 74 -1.16 -19.95 7.12
C VAL A 74 -0.20 -19.18 6.21
N VAL A 75 0.15 -19.76 5.06
CA VAL A 75 0.91 -19.06 4.01
C VAL A 75 -0.08 -18.39 3.06
N HIS A 76 -0.02 -17.07 2.94
CA HIS A 76 -0.92 -16.31 2.05
C HIS A 76 -0.43 -16.26 0.59
N HIS A 77 0.86 -16.52 0.34
CA HIS A 77 1.46 -16.53 -0.99
C HIS A 77 1.96 -17.93 -1.38
N GLN A 78 1.43 -18.48 -2.47
CA GLN A 78 1.82 -19.83 -2.91
C GLN A 78 3.26 -19.84 -3.44
N ILE A 79 4.17 -20.47 -2.69
CA ILE A 79 5.57 -20.62 -3.09
C ILE A 79 5.75 -21.96 -3.82
N CYS A 80 6.21 -21.87 -5.06
CA CYS A 80 6.42 -23.01 -5.94
C CYS A 80 7.90 -23.25 -6.24
N GLY A 81 8.22 -24.48 -6.66
CA GLY A 81 9.53 -24.86 -7.15
C GLY A 81 10.56 -25.19 -6.06
N PRO A 82 11.81 -25.52 -6.47
CA PRO A 82 12.94 -25.45 -5.56
C PRO A 82 13.10 -24.00 -5.09
N VAL A 83 13.27 -23.84 -3.77
CA VAL A 83 13.51 -22.55 -3.13
C VAL A 83 14.87 -22.64 -2.46
N VAL A 84 15.72 -21.66 -2.74
CA VAL A 84 17.05 -21.57 -2.14
C VAL A 84 17.12 -20.31 -1.31
N ALA A 85 17.49 -20.45 -0.04
CA ALA A 85 17.68 -19.35 0.87
C ALA A 85 19.17 -19.12 1.11
N MET A 86 19.62 -17.87 1.00
CA MET A 86 21.00 -17.48 1.23
C MET A 86 21.06 -16.23 2.10
N GLN A 87 22.11 -16.10 2.90
CA GLN A 87 22.46 -14.82 3.49
C GLN A 87 23.25 -13.98 2.48
N GLU A 88 22.90 -12.69 2.40
CA GLU A 88 23.60 -11.70 1.59
C GLU A 88 24.06 -10.55 2.48
N THR A 89 25.27 -10.09 2.24
CA THR A 89 25.85 -8.89 2.86
C THR A 89 26.30 -7.93 1.75
N PRO A 90 26.57 -6.66 2.06
CA PRO A 90 27.10 -5.71 1.08
C PRO A 90 28.39 -6.17 0.37
N LEU A 91 29.15 -7.07 1.01
CA LEU A 91 30.45 -7.54 0.53
C LEU A 91 30.41 -8.96 -0.06
N GLU A 92 29.39 -9.74 0.28
CA GLU A 92 29.32 -11.17 -0.06
C GLU A 92 27.87 -11.61 -0.26
N LEU A 93 27.57 -12.11 -1.45
CA LEU A 93 26.20 -12.44 -1.89
C LEU A 93 25.79 -13.90 -1.62
N HIS A 94 26.69 -14.75 -1.14
CA HIS A 94 26.43 -16.20 -1.03
C HIS A 94 26.96 -16.75 0.28
N ARG A 95 26.25 -16.51 1.39
CA ARG A 95 26.53 -17.12 2.69
C ARG A 95 25.45 -18.12 3.07
N ASP A 96 25.85 -19.15 3.81
CA ASP A 96 24.93 -20.13 4.37
C ASP A 96 23.99 -19.49 5.39
N ILE A 97 22.74 -19.95 5.40
CA ILE A 97 21.78 -19.56 6.44
C ILE A 97 22.03 -20.33 7.73
N THR A 98 21.74 -19.70 8.86
CA THR A 98 21.71 -20.37 10.17
C THR A 98 20.33 -20.99 10.44
N LEU A 99 20.24 -21.85 11.46
CA LEU A 99 18.94 -22.35 11.93
C LEU A 99 18.04 -21.22 12.46
N SER A 100 18.62 -20.13 12.99
CA SER A 100 17.85 -18.94 13.37
C SER A 100 17.23 -18.28 12.14
N ASP A 101 17.96 -18.19 11.04
CA ASP A 101 17.46 -17.61 9.79
C ASP A 101 16.36 -18.47 9.19
N MET A 102 16.44 -19.80 9.30
CA MET A 102 15.34 -20.69 8.89
C MET A 102 14.04 -20.34 9.61
N ARG A 103 14.08 -20.11 10.94
CA ARG A 103 12.90 -19.65 11.68
C ARG A 103 12.41 -18.29 11.19
N HIS A 104 13.35 -17.39 10.87
CA HIS A 104 13.00 -16.07 10.35
C HIS A 104 12.34 -16.11 8.97
N ILE A 105 12.77 -17.02 8.11
CA ILE A 105 12.13 -17.29 6.82
C ILE A 105 10.69 -17.76 7.04
N ILE A 106 10.48 -18.78 7.90
CA ILE A 106 9.12 -19.31 8.16
C ILE A 106 8.19 -18.21 8.68
N ASP A 107 8.67 -17.41 9.62
CA ASP A 107 7.91 -16.27 10.15
C ASP A 107 7.58 -15.24 9.07
N TYR A 108 8.58 -14.89 8.25
CA TYR A 108 8.38 -13.96 7.15
C TYR A 108 7.33 -14.49 6.18
N LEU A 109 7.37 -15.77 5.80
CA LEU A 109 6.42 -16.38 4.88
C LEU A 109 4.96 -16.43 5.40
N ILE A 110 4.77 -16.47 6.73
CA ILE A 110 3.43 -16.32 7.34
C ILE A 110 2.92 -14.89 7.15
N SER A 111 3.78 -13.90 7.42
CA SER A 111 3.41 -12.49 7.25
C SER A 111 3.42 -12.02 5.80
N TYR A 112 4.06 -12.75 4.90
CA TYR A 112 4.29 -12.33 3.54
C TYR A 112 3.02 -12.52 2.71
N GLY A 113 2.56 -11.41 2.12
CA GLY A 113 1.32 -11.39 1.35
C GLY A 113 0.05 -11.31 2.20
N THR A 114 0.15 -11.15 3.53
CA THR A 114 -1.03 -10.81 4.33
C THR A 114 -1.46 -9.37 4.02
N THR A 115 -2.71 -9.18 3.64
CA THR A 115 -3.33 -7.87 3.43
C THR A 115 -4.34 -7.52 4.51
N GLU A 116 -4.38 -8.32 5.58
CA GLU A 116 -5.27 -8.09 6.70
C GLU A 116 -4.83 -6.83 7.46
N THR A 117 -5.79 -5.93 7.63
CA THR A 117 -5.69 -4.77 8.51
C THR A 117 -6.76 -4.89 9.57
N ARG A 118 -6.43 -4.59 10.83
CA ARG A 118 -7.40 -4.66 11.93
C ARG A 118 -7.94 -3.27 12.23
N GLU A 119 -9.25 -3.10 12.23
CA GLU A 119 -9.88 -1.86 12.68
C GLU A 119 -9.49 -1.55 14.12
N TRP A 120 -9.07 -0.31 14.35
CA TRP A 120 -8.56 0.13 15.64
C TRP A 120 -9.72 0.48 16.58
N ALA A 121 -10.30 -0.54 17.20
CA ALA A 121 -11.53 -0.41 18.01
C ALA A 121 -11.34 0.22 19.41
N ASN A 122 -10.11 0.53 19.85
CA ASN A 122 -9.87 1.03 21.21
C ASN A 122 -8.78 2.11 21.25
N HIS A 123 -9.12 3.34 21.64
CA HIS A 123 -8.19 4.46 21.91
C HIS A 123 -7.14 4.20 23.03
N SER A 124 -7.02 2.96 23.52
CA SER A 124 -5.97 2.57 24.45
C SER A 124 -4.62 2.60 23.74
N LYS A 125 -3.77 3.56 24.10
CA LYS A 125 -2.36 3.70 23.68
C LYS A 125 -1.47 2.53 24.14
N THR A 126 -1.96 1.30 24.12
CA THR A 126 -1.20 0.11 24.52
C THR A 126 -0.51 -0.47 23.29
N ASN A 127 0.74 -0.06 23.10
CA ASN A 127 1.77 -0.62 22.22
C ASN A 127 1.25 -1.17 20.88
N LEU A 128 1.26 -0.31 19.86
CA LEU A 128 1.23 -0.74 18.45
C LEU A 128 2.42 -1.65 18.08
N GLY A 129 3.39 -1.86 18.98
CA GLY A 129 4.60 -2.63 18.70
C GLY A 129 5.32 -2.03 17.49
N THR A 130 5.31 -2.76 16.38
CA THR A 130 5.89 -2.34 15.10
C THR A 130 4.85 -1.90 14.07
N SER A 131 3.57 -2.03 14.39
CA SER A 131 2.46 -1.56 13.59
C SER A 131 2.39 -0.03 13.60
N ILE A 132 1.78 0.53 12.56
CA ILE A 132 1.42 1.94 12.50
C ILE A 132 -0.09 2.05 12.36
N LEU A 133 -0.63 3.23 12.65
CA LEU A 133 -2.00 3.56 12.26
C LEU A 133 -2.01 4.03 10.80
N GLY A 134 -2.73 3.28 9.98
CA GLY A 134 -3.21 3.71 8.67
C GLY A 134 -4.69 4.06 8.76
N VAL A 135 -5.27 4.40 7.61
CA VAL A 135 -6.71 4.69 7.52
C VAL A 135 -7.30 3.96 6.32
N LYS A 136 -8.38 3.23 6.55
CA LYS A 136 -9.24 2.66 5.51
C LYS A 136 -10.23 3.73 5.05
N ILE A 137 -10.21 4.05 3.76
CA ILE A 137 -11.22 4.84 3.09
C ILE A 137 -12.28 3.87 2.58
N CYS A 138 -13.43 3.86 3.22
CA CYS A 138 -14.51 2.94 2.87
C CYS A 138 -15.14 3.31 1.52
N CYS A 139 -15.40 2.31 0.68
CA CYS A 139 -16.13 2.52 -0.56
C CYS A 139 -17.59 2.88 -0.29
N TYR A 140 -18.26 3.37 -1.33
CA TYR A 140 -19.65 3.78 -1.24
C TYR A 140 -20.58 2.63 -0.85
N GLY A 141 -20.29 1.42 -1.34
CA GLY A 141 -20.95 0.17 -1.00
C GLY A 141 -20.85 -0.13 0.48
N GLU A 142 -19.65 -0.08 1.05
CA GLU A 142 -19.44 -0.36 2.47
C GLU A 142 -20.18 0.62 3.37
N ILE A 143 -20.10 1.92 3.06
CA ILE A 143 -20.80 2.97 3.81
C ILE A 143 -22.32 2.73 3.78
N LYS A 144 -22.89 2.40 2.62
CA LYS A 144 -24.34 2.30 2.45
C LYS A 144 -24.93 0.97 2.93
N LEU A 145 -24.25 -0.15 2.70
CA LEU A 145 -24.75 -1.47 3.05
C LEU A 145 -24.45 -1.85 4.50
N HIS A 146 -23.32 -1.39 5.05
CA HIS A 146 -22.89 -1.73 6.41
C HIS A 146 -22.98 -0.55 7.39
N ASN A 147 -23.39 0.63 6.94
CA ASN A 147 -23.45 1.85 7.75
C ASN A 147 -22.09 2.18 8.40
N SER A 148 -21.00 1.87 7.70
CA SER A 148 -19.63 2.16 8.13
C SER A 148 -19.32 3.65 8.07
N GLU A 149 -18.39 4.10 8.92
CA GLU A 149 -17.79 5.42 8.79
C GLU A 149 -16.99 5.51 7.47
N THR A 150 -16.85 6.72 6.93
CA THR A 150 -16.09 6.93 5.67
C THR A 150 -14.60 6.67 5.84
N TYR A 151 -14.05 6.95 7.03
CA TYR A 151 -12.63 6.81 7.33
C TYR A 151 -12.47 6.06 8.64
N ILE A 152 -11.85 4.88 8.59
CA ILE A 152 -11.66 4.03 9.77
C ILE A 152 -10.16 3.91 10.04
N ALA A 153 -9.73 4.21 11.25
CA ALA A 153 -8.35 3.96 11.67
C ALA A 153 -8.09 2.45 11.69
N VAL A 154 -7.00 2.01 11.06
CA VAL A 154 -6.63 0.60 10.99
C VAL A 154 -5.19 0.40 11.41
N GLU A 155 -4.94 -0.67 12.14
CA GLU A 155 -3.59 -1.11 12.47
C GLU A 155 -2.97 -1.80 11.24
N VAL A 156 -1.80 -1.31 10.82
CA VAL A 156 -1.06 -1.82 9.67
C VAL A 156 0.27 -2.40 10.15
N PRO A 157 0.44 -3.73 10.17
CA PRO A 157 1.68 -4.39 10.60
C PRO A 157 2.86 -4.05 9.69
N LYS A 158 4.09 -4.09 10.21
CA LYS A 158 5.31 -3.74 9.44
C LYS A 158 5.60 -4.69 8.28
N GLY A 159 5.06 -5.92 8.34
CA GLY A 159 5.09 -6.89 7.24
C GLY A 159 4.05 -6.64 6.14
N HIS A 160 3.12 -5.70 6.32
CA HIS A 160 2.06 -5.44 5.35
C HIS A 160 2.65 -4.97 4.01
N PRO A 161 2.21 -5.48 2.84
CA PRO A 161 2.81 -5.17 1.54
C PRO A 161 2.85 -3.67 1.17
N THR A 162 1.95 -2.86 1.73
CA THR A 162 1.98 -1.39 1.57
C THR A 162 3.18 -0.73 2.26
N ARG A 163 3.75 -1.37 3.30
CA ARG A 163 4.90 -0.89 4.08
C ARG A 163 6.24 -1.51 3.62
N LEU A 164 6.23 -2.65 2.93
CA LEU A 164 7.44 -3.36 2.45
C LEU A 164 8.16 -2.64 1.30
N MET A 165 9.45 -2.95 1.07
CA MET A 165 10.30 -2.29 0.06
C MET A 165 9.75 -2.36 -1.37
N TYR A 166 9.09 -3.45 -1.74
CA TYR A 166 8.37 -3.61 -3.00
C TYR A 166 6.93 -3.13 -2.84
N ARG A 167 6.76 -1.87 -2.38
CA ARG A 167 5.46 -1.27 -2.05
C ARG A 167 4.49 -1.52 -3.20
N GLN A 168 3.49 -2.35 -2.96
CA GLN A 168 2.43 -2.59 -3.95
C GLN A 168 1.43 -1.42 -4.02
N GLY A 169 1.50 -0.47 -3.06
CA GLY A 169 0.75 0.78 -3.11
C GLY A 169 1.42 1.86 -3.97
N LYS A 170 0.67 2.92 -4.29
CA LYS A 170 1.13 4.08 -5.05
C LYS A 170 1.08 5.33 -4.19
N VAL A 171 2.11 6.18 -4.31
CA VAL A 171 2.12 7.47 -3.61
C VAL A 171 1.13 8.41 -4.28
N SER A 172 0.25 9.03 -3.48
CA SER A 172 -0.70 10.04 -3.97
C SER A 172 0.03 11.31 -4.43
N PRO A 173 -0.16 11.76 -5.69
CA PRO A 173 0.47 12.98 -6.18
C PRO A 173 0.06 14.22 -5.37
N ILE A 174 -1.23 14.33 -5.02
CA ILE A 174 -1.75 15.44 -4.20
C ILE A 174 -1.08 15.48 -2.82
N SER A 175 -1.06 14.35 -2.11
CA SER A 175 -0.45 14.27 -0.78
C SER A 175 1.04 14.58 -0.78
N LYS A 176 1.72 14.22 -1.88
CA LYS A 176 3.14 14.51 -2.08
C LYS A 176 3.39 16.02 -2.20
N ILE A 177 2.55 16.75 -2.92
CA ILE A 177 2.66 18.21 -3.04
C ILE A 177 2.35 18.89 -1.70
N LEU A 178 1.39 18.36 -0.94
CA LEU A 178 1.06 18.84 0.42
C LEU A 178 2.16 18.60 1.46
N GLY A 179 3.25 17.90 1.11
CA GLY A 179 4.37 17.65 2.01
C GLY A 179 4.16 16.49 3.00
N MET A 180 3.05 15.75 2.89
CA MET A 180 2.80 14.52 3.65
C MET A 180 2.46 13.38 2.69
N PRO A 181 3.46 12.76 2.04
CA PRO A 181 3.20 11.73 1.03
C PRO A 181 2.49 10.50 1.64
N LEU A 182 1.33 10.16 1.08
CA LEU A 182 0.55 8.99 1.44
C LEU A 182 0.70 7.90 0.38
N ILE A 183 0.87 6.66 0.81
CA ILE A 183 0.82 5.47 -0.03
C ILE A 183 -0.60 4.92 0.05
N LEU A 184 -1.27 4.83 -1.09
CA LEU A 184 -2.60 4.26 -1.23
C LEU A 184 -2.49 2.86 -1.86
N ARG A 185 -3.29 1.94 -1.35
CA ARG A 185 -3.45 0.58 -1.90
C ARG A 185 -4.93 0.18 -1.83
N LYS A 186 -5.48 -0.36 -2.90
CA LYS A 186 -6.81 -0.99 -2.86
C LYS A 186 -6.77 -2.25 -1.98
N PHE A 187 -7.86 -2.54 -1.28
CA PHE A 187 -8.04 -3.84 -0.64
C PHE A 187 -8.25 -4.92 -1.70
N ASP A 188 -7.88 -6.16 -1.39
CA ASP A 188 -8.01 -7.30 -2.30
C ASP A 188 -9.43 -7.92 -2.22
N ASP A 189 -10.46 -7.08 -2.02
CA ASP A 189 -11.86 -7.47 -1.77
C ASP A 189 -12.82 -6.93 -2.85
N ILE A 190 -12.29 -6.50 -4.01
CA ILE A 190 -13.08 -5.82 -5.03
C ILE A 190 -14.31 -6.63 -5.50
N ASP A 191 -14.20 -7.95 -5.56
CA ASP A 191 -15.29 -8.84 -5.97
C ASP A 191 -16.52 -8.74 -5.04
N VAL A 192 -16.33 -8.35 -3.77
CA VAL A 192 -17.42 -8.09 -2.82
C VAL A 192 -18.23 -6.84 -3.23
N TRP A 193 -17.58 -5.89 -3.90
CA TRP A 193 -18.15 -4.58 -4.22
C TRP A 193 -18.61 -4.45 -5.67
N ILE A 194 -18.42 -5.48 -6.50
CA ILE A 194 -18.99 -5.56 -7.85
C ILE A 194 -20.42 -6.10 -7.73
N ASP A 195 -21.42 -5.24 -7.97
CA ASP A 195 -22.85 -5.59 -7.89
C ASP A 195 -23.25 -6.34 -6.60
N PRO A 196 -22.97 -5.78 -5.39
CA PRO A 196 -23.31 -6.46 -4.15
C PRO A 196 -24.82 -6.68 -3.99
N LEU A 197 -25.18 -7.75 -3.28
CA LEU A 197 -26.57 -8.06 -2.99
C LEU A 197 -27.23 -6.89 -2.22
N GLY A 198 -28.38 -6.43 -2.72
CA GLY A 198 -29.10 -5.29 -2.14
C GLY A 198 -28.66 -3.92 -2.66
N TRP A 199 -27.75 -3.86 -3.64
CA TRP A 199 -27.35 -2.60 -4.26
C TRP A 199 -28.38 -2.05 -5.26
N ASP A 200 -28.65 -0.74 -5.17
CA ASP A 200 -29.44 -0.03 -6.18
C ASP A 200 -28.57 0.40 -7.35
N LYS A 201 -28.77 -0.27 -8.49
CA LYS A 201 -28.05 -0.03 -9.75
C LYS A 201 -28.32 1.33 -10.39
N ASN A 202 -29.29 2.11 -9.89
CA ASN A 202 -29.57 3.46 -10.38
C ASN A 202 -28.72 4.55 -9.71
N THR A 203 -27.85 4.17 -8.77
CA THR A 203 -26.96 5.09 -8.05
C THR A 203 -25.50 4.91 -8.47
N MET A 204 -24.60 5.67 -7.84
CA MET A 204 -23.15 5.46 -7.99
C MET A 204 -22.78 4.00 -7.71
N THR A 205 -21.76 3.46 -8.38
CA THR A 205 -21.38 2.04 -8.19
C THR A 205 -20.89 1.79 -6.76
N ALA A 206 -21.14 0.59 -6.23
CA ALA A 206 -20.79 0.24 -4.85
C ALA A 206 -19.28 0.27 -4.59
N ASP A 207 -18.48 -0.11 -5.57
CA ASP A 207 -17.02 -0.05 -5.53
C ASP A 207 -16.45 1.37 -5.62
N SER A 208 -17.29 2.40 -5.84
CA SER A 208 -16.83 3.77 -6.01
C SER A 208 -16.20 4.31 -4.73
N ASN A 209 -15.04 4.94 -4.89
CA ASN A 209 -14.30 5.59 -3.82
C ASN A 209 -13.71 6.92 -4.31
N GLN A 210 -14.60 7.92 -4.47
CA GLN A 210 -14.22 9.21 -5.05
C GLN A 210 -13.10 9.89 -4.27
N ASP A 211 -13.09 9.79 -2.93
CA ASP A 211 -12.07 10.42 -2.12
C ASP A 211 -10.67 9.86 -2.43
N ALA A 212 -10.55 8.53 -2.58
CA ALA A 212 -9.31 7.91 -3.04
C ALA A 212 -8.97 8.31 -4.50
N THR A 213 -9.95 8.37 -5.40
CA THR A 213 -9.74 8.82 -6.79
C THR A 213 -9.17 10.23 -6.85
N PHE A 214 -9.75 11.18 -6.11
CA PHE A 214 -9.33 12.58 -6.14
C PHE A 214 -7.97 12.80 -5.46
N LEU A 215 -7.58 11.97 -4.49
CA LEU A 215 -6.21 11.97 -3.98
C LEU A 215 -5.18 11.51 -5.03
N MET A 216 -5.61 10.75 -6.03
CA MET A 216 -4.75 10.15 -7.06
C MET A 216 -4.80 10.91 -8.40
N LEU A 217 -5.32 12.14 -8.42
CA LEU A 217 -5.25 12.99 -9.61
C LEU A 217 -3.80 13.20 -10.04
N GLU A 218 -3.53 13.10 -11.35
CA GLU A 218 -2.23 13.41 -11.92
C GLU A 218 -1.97 14.91 -11.82
N THR A 219 -0.81 15.25 -11.26
CA THR A 219 -0.39 16.62 -10.98
C THR A 219 0.75 17.09 -11.87
N ASP A 220 1.27 16.23 -12.74
CA ASP A 220 2.22 16.62 -13.78
C ASP A 220 1.47 17.37 -14.90
N PRO A 221 1.71 18.69 -15.07
CA PRO A 221 0.97 19.48 -16.05
C PRO A 221 1.27 19.08 -17.50
N GLU A 222 2.46 18.49 -17.74
CA GLU A 222 2.94 18.08 -19.05
C GLU A 222 2.29 16.77 -19.51
N LYS A 223 1.71 16.00 -18.58
CA LYS A 223 1.03 14.77 -18.96
C LYS A 223 -0.38 15.03 -19.49
N PRO A 224 -0.82 14.25 -20.50
CA PRO A 224 -2.16 14.37 -21.07
C PRO A 224 -3.28 14.16 -20.05
N ASP A 225 -3.05 13.32 -19.03
CA ASP A 225 -3.97 12.99 -17.95
C ASP A 225 -3.88 13.95 -16.76
N GLY A 226 -3.07 15.02 -16.82
CA GLY A 226 -2.98 16.01 -15.74
C GLY A 226 -4.35 16.58 -15.37
N GLY A 227 -4.74 16.44 -14.10
CA GLY A 227 -6.07 16.76 -13.57
C GLY A 227 -7.08 15.60 -13.54
N TRP A 228 -6.69 14.42 -14.03
CA TRP A 228 -7.46 13.17 -13.95
C TRP A 228 -6.73 12.12 -13.14
N ALA A 229 -7.49 11.24 -12.49
CA ALA A 229 -6.91 10.03 -11.90
C ALA A 229 -6.60 9.04 -13.03
N PRO A 230 -5.44 8.36 -13.00
CA PRO A 230 -5.14 7.28 -13.94
C PRO A 230 -6.23 6.21 -13.93
N PRO A 231 -6.46 5.46 -15.04
CA PRO A 231 -7.55 4.48 -15.13
C PRO A 231 -7.60 3.48 -13.96
N TYR A 232 -6.43 3.04 -13.46
CA TYR A 232 -6.35 2.16 -12.29
C TYR A 232 -6.97 2.78 -11.03
N TRP A 233 -6.90 4.10 -10.84
CA TRP A 233 -7.46 4.83 -9.70
C TRP A 233 -8.83 5.47 -9.99
N ASN A 234 -9.41 5.20 -11.16
CA ASN A 234 -10.70 5.74 -11.59
C ASN A 234 -11.80 4.68 -11.74
N ALA A 235 -11.49 3.41 -11.51
CA ALA A 235 -12.45 2.30 -11.60
C ALA A 235 -12.10 1.17 -10.63
N GLN A 236 -13.10 0.37 -10.23
CA GLN A 236 -12.91 -0.85 -9.43
C GLN A 236 -12.07 -0.56 -8.18
N LEU A 237 -12.45 0.48 -7.43
CA LEU A 237 -11.63 0.96 -6.32
C LEU A 237 -11.81 0.11 -5.08
N GLY A 238 -13.07 -0.17 -4.71
CA GLY A 238 -13.38 -0.80 -3.44
C GLY A 238 -12.83 0.03 -2.27
N ASN A 239 -12.56 -0.65 -1.16
CA ASN A 239 -11.91 -0.02 -0.02
C ASN A 239 -10.46 0.30 -0.35
N VAL A 240 -9.94 1.39 0.22
CA VAL A 240 -8.55 1.82 -0.01
C VAL A 240 -7.85 2.04 1.32
N LEU A 241 -6.68 1.42 1.50
CA LEU A 241 -5.78 1.67 2.60
C LEU A 241 -4.88 2.85 2.27
N ALA A 242 -4.82 3.83 3.16
CA ALA A 242 -3.84 4.92 3.15
C ALA A 242 -2.88 4.79 4.36
N VAL A 243 -1.58 4.91 4.10
CA VAL A 243 -0.53 4.99 5.12
C VAL A 243 0.47 6.08 4.77
N ARG A 244 1.15 6.67 5.75
CA ARG A 244 2.21 7.64 5.46
C ARG A 244 3.45 6.95 4.90
N ALA A 245 4.10 7.58 3.92
CA ALA A 245 5.28 7.03 3.27
C ALA A 245 6.53 6.99 4.18
N ASP A 246 6.53 7.81 5.23
CA ASP A 246 7.57 7.93 6.26
C ASP A 246 7.37 6.98 7.45
N ASP A 247 6.39 6.06 7.35
CA ASP A 247 6.09 5.05 8.37
C ASP A 247 5.65 5.64 9.73
N GLN A 248 5.14 6.88 9.75
CA GLN A 248 4.47 7.46 10.91
C GLN A 248 2.95 7.15 10.89
N ASN A 249 2.32 7.31 12.05
CA ASN A 249 0.86 7.20 12.16
C ASN A 249 0.16 8.27 11.31
N LEU A 250 -0.86 7.83 10.56
CA LEU A 250 -1.77 8.70 9.84
C LEU A 250 -2.99 9.00 10.71
N ASP A 251 -3.25 10.29 10.96
CA ASP A 251 -4.48 10.71 11.63
C ASP A 251 -5.68 10.70 10.66
N VAL A 252 -6.85 10.30 11.15
CA VAL A 252 -8.08 10.23 10.37
C VAL A 252 -8.54 11.62 9.92
N GLU A 253 -8.36 12.65 10.76
CA GLU A 253 -8.67 14.04 10.44
C GLU A 253 -7.79 14.56 9.31
N ASP A 254 -6.48 14.33 9.39
CA ASP A 254 -5.54 14.75 8.34
C ASP A 254 -5.92 14.17 6.98
N LEU A 255 -6.21 12.86 6.91
CA LEU A 255 -6.64 12.23 5.67
C LEU A 255 -7.98 12.81 5.17
N ARG A 256 -8.95 12.99 6.07
CA ARG A 256 -10.27 13.53 5.72
C ARG A 256 -10.18 14.96 5.17
N MET A 257 -9.32 15.80 5.75
CA MET A 257 -9.06 17.14 5.22
C MET A 257 -8.44 17.09 3.82
N MET A 258 -7.45 16.23 3.60
CA MET A 258 -6.83 16.04 2.28
C MET A 258 -7.85 15.56 1.24
N CYS A 259 -8.66 14.54 1.56
CA CYS A 259 -9.72 14.01 0.70
C CYS A 259 -10.76 15.09 0.35
N SER A 260 -11.24 15.81 1.36
CA SER A 260 -12.21 16.90 1.18
C SER A 260 -11.64 18.00 0.31
N PHE A 261 -10.40 18.42 0.55
CA PHE A 261 -9.71 19.43 -0.26
C PHE A 261 -9.51 18.95 -1.70
N ALA A 262 -8.99 17.74 -1.90
CA ALA A 262 -8.78 17.18 -3.23
C ALA A 262 -10.08 17.09 -4.03
N ARG A 263 -11.14 16.55 -3.44
CA ARG A 263 -12.42 16.34 -4.11
C ARG A 263 -13.23 17.62 -4.29
N ARG A 264 -13.42 18.40 -3.23
CA ARG A 264 -14.36 19.52 -3.21
C ARG A 264 -13.73 20.86 -3.60
N LYS A 265 -12.40 20.98 -3.52
CA LYS A 265 -11.67 22.19 -3.92
C LYS A 265 -10.88 21.97 -5.20
N LEU A 266 -9.97 21.00 -5.20
CA LEU A 266 -9.06 20.80 -6.33
C LEU A 266 -9.79 20.21 -7.55
N GLY A 267 -10.75 19.30 -7.36
CA GLY A 267 -11.56 18.74 -8.45
C GLY A 267 -12.17 19.79 -9.38
N PRO A 268 -13.00 20.73 -8.86
CA PRO A 268 -13.51 21.84 -9.66
C PRO A 268 -12.41 22.74 -10.24
N MET A 269 -11.27 22.88 -9.54
CA MET A 269 -10.17 23.70 -10.03
C MET A 269 -9.44 23.07 -11.21
N PHE A 270 -9.28 21.75 -11.21
CA PHE A 270 -8.76 20.99 -12.35
C PHE A 270 -9.75 21.00 -13.51
N GLU A 271 -11.06 20.91 -13.24
CA GLU A 271 -12.10 21.01 -14.27
C GLU A 271 -12.07 22.39 -14.98
N ASP A 272 -11.96 23.48 -14.22
CA ASP A 272 -11.71 24.84 -14.75
C ASP A 272 -10.44 24.86 -15.64
N ALA A 273 -9.34 24.27 -15.14
CA ALA A 273 -8.05 24.26 -15.85
C ALA A 273 -8.03 23.42 -17.13
N LEU A 274 -8.96 22.47 -17.24
CA LEU A 274 -9.15 21.62 -18.41
C LEU A 274 -10.19 22.19 -19.39
N GLY A 275 -10.74 23.38 -19.10
CA GLY A 275 -11.74 24.05 -19.94
C GLY A 275 -13.16 23.49 -19.80
N GLY A 276 -13.40 22.58 -18.85
CA GLY A 276 -14.74 22.05 -18.54
C GLY A 276 -15.52 22.92 -17.55
N GLY A 277 -14.81 23.74 -16.76
CA GLY A 277 -15.40 24.56 -15.72
C GLY A 277 -15.89 25.94 -16.16
N HIS A 278 -16.21 26.77 -15.17
CA HIS A 278 -16.79 28.11 -15.38
C HIS A 278 -15.76 29.24 -15.29
N LYS A 279 -14.52 28.94 -14.85
CA LYS A 279 -13.45 29.93 -14.71
C LYS A 279 -12.27 29.57 -15.59
N LEU A 280 -11.65 30.59 -16.19
CA LEU A 280 -10.36 30.44 -16.83
C LEU A 280 -9.30 30.24 -15.74
N ARG A 281 -8.62 29.10 -15.79
CA ARG A 281 -7.49 28.74 -14.92
C ARG A 281 -6.49 27.93 -15.72
N THR A 282 -5.22 27.97 -15.36
CA THR A 282 -4.15 27.12 -15.89
C THR A 282 -3.87 25.94 -14.94
N LYS A 283 -3.31 24.83 -15.45
CA LYS A 283 -2.90 23.71 -14.59
C LYS A 283 -1.91 24.16 -13.52
N GLN A 284 -0.97 25.05 -13.86
CA GLN A 284 0.04 25.55 -12.92
C GLN A 284 -0.60 26.32 -11.75
N GLU A 285 -1.60 27.17 -12.01
CA GLU A 285 -2.34 27.86 -10.94
C GLU A 285 -3.06 26.89 -9.99
N VAL A 286 -3.50 25.72 -10.48
CA VAL A 286 -4.05 24.68 -9.60
C VAL A 286 -2.96 24.12 -8.71
N LEU A 287 -1.81 23.77 -9.27
CA LEU A 287 -0.69 23.17 -8.53
C LEU A 287 -0.11 24.12 -7.47
N ASP A 288 0.08 25.39 -7.82
CA ASP A 288 0.56 26.42 -6.89
C ASP A 288 -0.41 26.65 -5.73
N PHE A 289 -1.70 26.34 -5.93
CA PHE A 289 -2.72 26.42 -4.89
C PHE A 289 -2.68 25.23 -3.91
N ILE A 290 -2.03 24.11 -4.26
CA ILE A 290 -1.97 22.92 -3.42
C ILE A 290 -0.94 23.16 -2.30
N THR A 291 -1.38 23.75 -1.21
CA THR A 291 -0.56 23.97 0.00
C THR A 291 -1.31 23.49 1.23
N TRP A 292 -0.54 23.15 2.27
CA TRP A 292 -1.12 22.76 3.56
C TRP A 292 -2.00 23.87 4.14
N ASP A 293 -1.56 25.12 4.07
CA ASP A 293 -2.29 26.27 4.58
C ASP A 293 -3.64 26.47 3.86
N ASN A 294 -3.66 26.36 2.53
CA ASN A 294 -4.90 26.47 1.76
C ASN A 294 -5.87 25.31 2.06
N MET A 295 -5.34 24.11 2.32
CA MET A 295 -6.15 22.96 2.74
C MET A 295 -6.78 23.21 4.11
N VAL A 296 -6.00 23.67 5.09
CA VAL A 296 -6.49 23.98 6.44
C VAL A 296 -7.52 25.12 6.41
N GLU A 297 -7.24 26.19 5.66
CA GLU A 297 -8.17 27.29 5.46
C GLU A 297 -9.50 26.81 4.84
N PHE A 298 -9.43 25.94 3.84
CA PHE A 298 -10.61 25.33 3.23
C PHE A 298 -11.41 24.47 4.21
N SER A 299 -10.73 23.66 5.02
CA SER A 299 -11.36 22.83 6.05
C SER A 299 -12.08 23.69 7.10
N ASN A 300 -11.42 24.73 7.61
CA ASN A 300 -11.99 25.64 8.60
C ASN A 300 -13.24 26.37 8.10
N ARG A 301 -13.32 26.68 6.80
CA ARG A 301 -14.51 27.28 6.18
C ARG A 301 -15.69 26.33 6.03
N GLN A 302 -15.45 25.01 6.03
CA GLN A 302 -16.50 23.99 5.98
C GLN A 302 -16.99 23.57 7.36
N ALA A 303 -16.25 23.86 8.42
CA ALA A 303 -16.69 23.59 9.79
C ALA A 303 -17.99 24.38 10.07
N PRO A 304 -19.04 23.75 10.62
CA PRO A 304 -20.21 24.50 11.05
C PRO A 304 -19.76 25.58 12.05
N GLY A 305 -20.17 26.82 11.81
CA GLY A 305 -19.84 27.94 12.71
C GLY A 305 -20.25 27.61 14.15
N PRO A 306 -19.60 28.21 15.16
CA PRO A 306 -19.97 27.98 16.55
C PRO A 306 -21.47 28.25 16.70
N ALA A 307 -22.21 27.27 17.22
CA ALA A 307 -23.61 27.44 17.56
C ALA A 307 -23.70 28.69 18.44
N GLY A 308 -24.40 29.71 17.93
CA GLY A 308 -24.54 30.99 18.62
C GLY A 308 -25.05 30.76 20.03
N SER A 309 -24.36 31.40 20.96
CA SER A 309 -24.73 31.62 22.37
C SER A 309 -26.18 32.04 22.55
#